data_AF-A0A0L0SNS6-F1
#
_entry.id   AF-A0A0L0SNS6-F1
#
_cell.length_a   1.000
_cell.length_b   1.000
_cell.length_c   1.000
_cell.angle_alpha   90.00
_cell.angle_beta   90.00
_cell.angle_gamma   90.00
#
_symmetry.space_group_name_H-M   'P 1'
#
loop_
_entity.id
_entity.type
_entity.pdbx_description
1 polymer ?
#
loop_
_entity_poly.entity_id
_entity_poly.type
_entity_poly.pdbx_seq_one_letter_code
_entity_poly.pdbx_strand_id
1 'polypeptide(L)'
;MLSATSASAAPSSIFSSHTAPSAAPPAWSSYITPAPPRPAVKPGLRGLQNLGNTCFMASALQCMSNTPYLIRDYLVPGKWQAEVNLDNPLGMQGAMAQAFADLMAQMWSETSPATAIAPRPFKATIARFAPQFSGYAQHDSQELLGFLLDGLHEDLNRVKKKPYIEAKDADGRPDAEVAAEAWAMHRARNDSIIFATIIPSRLILS
;
A
#
# COMPACT_ATOMS: atom_id res chain seq x y z
N MET A 1 -71.97 60.18 11.43
CA MET A 1 -72.00 59.59 12.79
C MET A 1 -71.40 58.20 12.66
N LEU A 2 -70.10 58.04 12.99
CA LEU A 2 -69.62 57.29 14.19
C LEU A 2 -70.20 55.86 14.21
N SER A 3 -69.44 54.78 14.05
CA SER A 3 -68.34 54.37 14.94
C SER A 3 -67.44 53.28 14.33
N ALA A 4 -66.23 53.21 14.88
CA ALA A 4 -65.13 52.30 14.59
C ALA A 4 -65.25 50.92 15.28
N THR A 5 -64.13 50.16 15.26
CA THR A 5 -63.74 48.92 15.97
C THR A 5 -64.09 47.60 15.28
N SER A 6 -63.23 46.58 15.19
CA SER A 6 -61.83 46.37 15.63
C SER A 6 -61.29 45.08 14.98
N ALA A 7 -60.02 45.07 14.58
CA ALA A 7 -59.30 43.88 14.11
C ALA A 7 -59.00 42.93 15.28
N SER A 8 -59.26 41.63 15.09
CA SER A 8 -58.87 40.55 16.00
C SER A 8 -57.46 40.07 15.68
N ALA A 9 -56.54 40.21 16.63
CA ALA A 9 -55.15 39.75 16.55
C ALA A 9 -55.03 38.32 17.09
N ALA A 10 -54.27 37.47 16.39
CA ALA A 10 -53.89 36.13 16.84
C ALA A 10 -52.90 36.19 18.03
N PRO A 11 -52.90 35.19 18.93
CA PRO A 11 -51.99 35.17 20.07
C PRO A 11 -50.56 34.82 19.64
N SER A 12 -49.61 35.64 20.06
CA SER A 12 -48.17 35.46 19.90
C SER A 12 -47.68 34.26 20.72
N SER A 13 -47.08 33.25 20.08
CA SER A 13 -46.39 32.16 20.76
C SER A 13 -45.04 32.67 21.31
N ILE A 14 -44.92 32.78 22.62
CA ILE A 14 -43.65 33.08 23.31
C ILE A 14 -42.80 31.81 23.25
N PHE A 15 -41.77 31.79 22.40
CA PHE A 15 -40.72 30.78 22.43
C PHE A 15 -39.72 31.19 23.50
N SER A 16 -39.78 30.58 24.69
CA SER A 16 -38.77 30.76 25.74
C SER A 16 -37.48 30.03 25.34
N SER A 17 -36.47 30.79 24.96
CA SER A 17 -35.09 30.34 24.83
C SER A 17 -34.50 30.09 26.23
N HIS A 18 -34.61 28.85 26.72
CA HIS A 18 -33.80 28.42 27.85
C HIS A 18 -32.40 28.02 27.35
N THR A 19 -31.44 28.94 27.45
CA THR A 19 -30.02 28.62 27.42
C THR A 19 -29.66 27.87 28.71
N ALA A 20 -29.36 26.58 28.59
CA ALA A 20 -28.80 25.80 29.69
C ALA A 20 -27.38 26.32 30.00
N PRO A 21 -27.01 26.55 31.27
CA PRO A 21 -25.64 26.91 31.62
C PRO A 21 -24.73 25.72 31.34
N SER A 22 -23.59 25.99 30.68
CA SER A 22 -22.50 25.03 30.48
C SER A 22 -22.00 24.57 31.85
N ALA A 23 -22.34 23.34 32.23
CA ALA A 23 -21.89 22.73 33.47
C ALA A 23 -20.37 22.46 33.38
N ALA A 24 -19.61 22.99 34.34
CA ALA A 24 -18.20 22.67 34.49
C ALA A 24 -18.04 21.15 34.70
N PRO A 25 -17.01 20.51 34.10
CA PRO A 25 -16.79 19.08 34.27
C PRO A 25 -16.58 18.76 35.76
N PRO A 26 -17.09 17.61 36.24
CA PRO A 26 -16.99 17.22 37.64
C PRO A 26 -15.53 17.07 38.09
N ALA A 27 -15.26 17.38 39.36
CA ALA A 27 -13.91 17.41 39.97
C ALA A 27 -13.12 16.08 39.88
N TRP A 28 -13.76 14.97 39.49
CA TRP A 28 -13.04 13.72 39.22
C TRP A 28 -12.29 13.74 37.88
N SER A 29 -12.70 14.60 36.93
CA SER A 29 -12.07 14.76 35.62
C SER A 29 -10.62 15.23 35.70
N SER A 30 -10.27 15.98 36.76
CA SER A 30 -8.90 16.45 37.03
C SER A 30 -7.94 15.36 37.52
N TYR A 31 -8.44 14.16 37.86
CA TYR A 31 -7.61 13.01 38.24
C TYR A 31 -7.41 11.99 37.13
N ILE A 32 -7.95 12.25 35.93
CA ILE A 32 -7.64 11.46 34.73
C ILE A 32 -6.23 11.88 34.29
N THR A 33 -5.23 11.25 34.88
CA THR A 33 -3.87 11.30 34.34
C THR A 33 -3.90 10.68 32.94
N PRO A 34 -3.34 11.36 31.91
CA PRO A 34 -3.18 10.74 30.61
C PRO A 34 -2.39 9.44 30.80
N ALA A 35 -2.91 8.32 30.30
CA ALA A 35 -2.17 7.08 30.31
C ALA A 35 -0.78 7.33 29.68
N PRO A 36 0.30 6.77 30.24
CA PRO A 36 1.62 6.95 29.69
C PRO A 36 1.62 6.54 28.20
N PRO A 37 2.37 7.25 27.34
CA PRO A 37 2.43 6.91 25.93
C PRO A 37 2.86 5.45 25.79
N ARG A 38 2.09 4.67 25.04
CA ARG A 38 2.46 3.28 24.74
C ARG A 38 3.85 3.29 24.11
N PRO A 39 4.74 2.38 24.53
CA PRO A 39 6.07 2.29 23.95
C PRO A 39 5.96 2.13 22.44
N ALA A 40 6.85 2.80 21.70
CA ALA A 40 6.88 2.73 20.25
C ALA A 40 7.04 1.26 19.81
N VAL A 41 6.20 0.85 18.87
CA VAL A 41 6.27 -0.49 18.31
C VAL A 41 7.53 -0.57 17.45
N LYS A 42 8.35 -1.60 17.66
CA LYS A 42 9.58 -1.80 16.89
C LYS A 42 9.26 -1.82 15.38
N PRO A 43 10.05 -1.11 14.53
CA PRO A 43 9.88 -1.16 13.08
C PRO A 43 9.78 -2.59 12.53
N GLY A 44 8.83 -2.79 11.61
CA GLY A 44 8.56 -4.10 11.02
C GLY A 44 7.71 -5.04 11.89
N LEU A 45 7.44 -4.72 13.17
CA LEU A 45 6.57 -5.52 14.04
C LEU A 45 5.15 -4.95 14.13
N ARG A 46 4.53 -4.66 12.99
CA ARG A 46 3.16 -4.13 12.91
C ARG A 46 2.24 -5.11 12.19
N GLY A 47 1.04 -5.30 12.74
CA GLY A 47 -0.01 -6.08 12.10
C GLY A 47 -0.64 -5.35 10.91
N LEU A 48 -1.39 -6.09 10.09
CA LEU A 48 -2.25 -5.52 9.04
C LEU A 48 -3.71 -5.79 9.40
N GLN A 49 -4.53 -4.74 9.38
CA GLN A 49 -5.96 -4.88 9.64
C GLN A 49 -6.64 -5.62 8.50
N ASN A 50 -7.46 -6.61 8.82
CA ASN A 50 -8.27 -7.30 7.82
C ASN A 50 -9.42 -6.38 7.37
N LEU A 51 -9.48 -6.11 6.07
CA LEU A 51 -10.48 -5.24 5.43
C LEU A 51 -11.66 -6.04 4.84
N GLY A 52 -11.85 -7.29 5.26
CA GLY A 52 -12.85 -8.25 4.76
C GLY A 52 -12.22 -9.31 3.85
N ASN A 53 -12.01 -10.51 4.38
CA ASN A 53 -11.34 -11.64 3.71
C ASN A 53 -9.97 -11.31 3.07
N THR A 54 -9.25 -10.34 3.61
CA THR A 54 -7.93 -9.89 3.10
C THR A 54 -6.73 -10.54 3.80
N CYS A 55 -6.93 -11.66 4.50
CA CYS A 55 -5.82 -12.37 5.17
C CYS A 55 -4.76 -12.88 4.18
N PHE A 56 -5.15 -13.27 2.96
CA PHE A 56 -4.23 -13.62 1.90
C PHE A 56 -3.25 -12.47 1.60
N MET A 57 -3.78 -11.24 1.50
CA MET A 57 -3.00 -10.03 1.29
C MET A 57 -2.12 -9.70 2.49
N ALA A 58 -2.65 -9.80 3.70
CA ALA A 58 -1.88 -9.58 4.91
C ALA A 58 -0.66 -10.53 4.98
N SER A 59 -0.85 -11.82 4.69
CA SER A 59 0.23 -12.79 4.71
C SER A 59 1.32 -12.50 3.67
N ALA A 60 0.95 -12.22 2.41
CA ALA A 60 1.90 -11.90 1.35
C ALA A 60 2.69 -10.62 1.65
N LEU A 61 2.02 -9.58 2.15
CA LEU A 61 2.65 -8.31 2.51
C LEU A 61 3.60 -8.44 3.69
N GLN A 62 3.28 -9.25 4.69
CA GLN A 62 4.19 -9.51 5.81
C GLN A 62 5.45 -10.25 5.36
N CYS A 63 5.33 -11.22 4.45
CA CYS A 63 6.49 -11.90 3.85
C CYS A 63 7.38 -10.89 3.10
N MET A 64 6.79 -10.06 2.23
CA MET A 64 7.53 -9.03 1.49
C MET A 64 8.13 -7.97 2.41
N SER A 65 7.44 -7.56 3.47
CA SER A 65 7.96 -6.57 4.43
C SER A 65 9.21 -7.06 5.16
N ASN A 66 9.43 -8.37 5.23
CA ASN A 66 10.56 -8.99 5.89
C ASN A 66 11.68 -9.41 4.92
N THR A 67 11.75 -8.84 3.71
CA THR A 67 12.94 -8.93 2.83
C THR A 67 13.88 -7.74 3.10
N PRO A 68 14.93 -7.88 3.95
CA PRO A 68 15.58 -6.73 4.57
C PRO A 68 16.23 -5.77 3.57
N TYR A 69 16.88 -6.30 2.53
CA TYR A 69 17.54 -5.47 1.52
C TYR A 69 16.55 -4.60 0.72
N LEU A 70 15.48 -5.20 0.20
CA LEU A 70 14.45 -4.47 -0.53
C LEU A 70 13.78 -3.39 0.34
N ILE A 71 13.48 -3.71 1.60
CA ILE A 71 12.72 -2.80 2.45
C ILE A 71 13.62 -1.74 3.10
N ARG A 72 14.64 -2.16 3.85
CA ARG A 72 15.45 -1.27 4.70
C ARG A 72 16.50 -0.50 3.92
N ASP A 73 17.08 -1.12 2.88
CA ASP A 73 18.20 -0.52 2.15
C ASP A 73 17.74 0.20 0.87
N TYR A 74 16.52 -0.06 0.39
CA TYR A 74 16.02 0.46 -0.88
C TYR A 74 14.69 1.23 -0.77
N LEU A 75 13.60 0.62 -0.29
CA LEU A 75 12.27 1.27 -0.24
C LEU A 75 12.18 2.37 0.83
N VAL A 76 12.50 2.05 2.10
CA VAL A 76 12.39 2.99 3.23
C VAL A 76 13.27 4.24 3.05
N PRO A 77 14.53 4.14 2.56
CA PRO A 77 15.33 5.32 2.28
C PRO A 77 14.90 6.11 1.04
N GLY A 78 13.89 5.65 0.28
CA GLY A 78 13.37 6.35 -0.89
C GLY A 78 14.15 6.16 -2.20
N LYS A 79 15.12 5.22 -2.26
CA LYS A 79 15.95 5.02 -3.47
C LYS A 79 15.15 4.67 -4.71
N TRP A 80 14.04 3.96 -4.52
CA TRP A 80 13.10 3.56 -5.57
C TRP A 80 12.57 4.73 -6.39
N GLN A 81 12.46 5.93 -5.82
CA GLN A 81 11.90 7.11 -6.49
C GLN A 81 12.70 7.50 -7.74
N ALA A 82 14.02 7.31 -7.73
CA ALA A 82 14.89 7.60 -8.87
C ALA A 82 14.80 6.54 -9.98
N GLU A 83 14.26 5.36 -9.69
CA GLU A 83 14.20 4.22 -10.60
C GLU A 83 12.79 3.96 -11.15
N VAL A 84 11.79 4.74 -10.72
CA VAL A 84 10.42 4.60 -11.21
C VAL A 84 10.38 4.84 -12.72
N ASN A 85 9.80 3.88 -13.43
CA ASN A 85 9.61 3.92 -14.87
C ASN A 85 8.15 4.22 -15.21
N LEU A 86 7.84 5.51 -15.35
CA LEU A 86 6.50 6.00 -15.65
C LEU A 86 6.04 5.68 -17.08
N ASP A 87 6.99 5.49 -17.99
CA ASP A 87 6.74 5.32 -19.43
C ASP A 87 6.66 3.86 -19.86
N ASN A 88 6.84 2.91 -18.93
CA ASN A 88 6.81 1.49 -19.25
C ASN A 88 5.39 1.05 -19.61
N PRO A 89 5.13 0.60 -20.85
CA PRO A 89 3.79 0.19 -21.26
C PRO A 89 3.28 -1.07 -20.52
N LEU A 90 4.18 -1.84 -19.90
CA LEU A 90 3.85 -3.00 -19.07
C LEU A 90 3.76 -2.65 -17.58
N GLY A 91 4.12 -1.42 -17.21
CA GLY A 91 4.06 -0.92 -15.84
C GLY A 91 2.70 -0.35 -15.46
N MET A 92 2.63 0.13 -14.23
CA MET A 92 1.44 0.72 -13.61
C MET A 92 1.65 2.22 -13.32
N GLN A 93 2.50 2.86 -14.13
CA GLN A 93 2.89 4.27 -14.04
C GLN A 93 3.46 4.63 -12.65
N GLY A 94 4.19 3.71 -12.02
CA GLY A 94 4.78 3.90 -10.70
C GLY A 94 3.79 3.79 -9.53
N ALA A 95 2.50 3.60 -9.80
CA ALA A 95 1.49 3.62 -8.76
C ALA A 95 1.55 2.41 -7.83
N MET A 96 2.00 1.26 -8.32
CA MET A 96 2.20 0.07 -7.48
C MET A 96 3.41 0.27 -6.58
N ALA A 97 4.53 0.75 -7.15
CA ALA A 97 5.74 1.07 -6.39
C ALA A 97 5.46 2.09 -5.28
N GLN A 98 4.78 3.19 -5.59
CA GLN A 98 4.40 4.22 -4.62
C GLN A 98 3.52 3.65 -3.50
N ALA A 99 2.42 2.97 -3.84
CA ALA A 99 1.48 2.46 -2.84
C ALA A 99 2.14 1.42 -1.91
N PHE A 100 3.03 0.59 -2.46
CA PHE A 100 3.80 -0.37 -1.67
C PHE A 100 4.83 0.33 -0.78
N ALA A 101 5.59 1.28 -1.31
CA ALA A 101 6.57 2.06 -0.54
C ALA A 101 5.93 2.80 0.63
N ASP A 102 4.78 3.45 0.42
CA ASP A 102 4.04 4.16 1.47
C ASP A 102 3.56 3.23 2.58
N LEU A 103 3.13 2.01 2.22
CA LEU A 103 2.76 1.00 3.20
C LEU A 103 3.99 0.53 4.00
N MET A 104 5.12 0.29 3.32
CA MET A 104 6.35 -0.12 3.98
C MET A 104 6.89 0.97 4.91
N ALA A 105 6.83 2.24 4.51
CA ALA A 105 7.21 3.38 5.36
C ALA A 105 6.36 3.44 6.64
N GLN A 106 5.05 3.16 6.56
CA GLN A 106 4.19 3.05 7.74
C GLN A 106 4.57 1.85 8.61
N MET A 107 4.80 0.66 7.99
CA MET A 107 5.17 -0.56 8.71
C MET A 107 6.51 -0.43 9.46
N TRP A 108 7.45 0.31 8.88
CA TRP A 108 8.82 0.49 9.37
C TRP A 108 9.07 1.86 10.03
N SER A 109 8.02 2.65 10.26
CA SER A 109 8.13 3.89 11.02
C SER A 109 8.63 3.63 12.44
N GLU A 110 9.56 4.44 12.94
CA GLU A 110 10.02 4.41 14.34
C GLU A 110 9.15 5.26 15.26
N THR A 111 8.44 6.23 14.70
CA THR A 111 7.72 7.27 15.45
C THR A 111 6.25 6.93 15.70
N SER A 112 5.67 6.01 14.92
CA SER A 112 4.25 5.66 15.05
C SER A 112 3.99 4.70 16.22
N PRO A 113 3.02 4.98 17.11
CA PRO A 113 2.63 4.06 18.18
C PRO A 113 1.68 2.94 17.73
N ALA A 114 1.25 2.93 16.46
CA ALA A 114 0.21 2.02 15.98
C ALA A 114 0.69 0.56 15.88
N THR A 115 0.02 -0.38 16.55
CA THR A 115 0.35 -1.81 16.48
C THR A 115 -0.13 -2.49 15.19
N ALA A 116 -1.04 -1.85 14.44
CA ALA A 116 -1.54 -2.35 13.17
C ALA A 116 -1.87 -1.22 12.19
N ILE A 117 -1.75 -1.51 10.89
CA ILE A 117 -2.02 -0.58 9.78
C ILE A 117 -3.16 -1.12 8.91
N ALA A 118 -4.05 -0.23 8.48
CA ALA A 118 -5.08 -0.56 7.50
C ALA A 118 -4.55 -0.31 6.08
N PRO A 119 -4.27 -1.33 5.25
CA PRO A 119 -3.69 -1.15 3.92
C PRO A 119 -4.75 -0.71 2.88
N ARG A 120 -5.61 0.26 3.22
CA ARG A 120 -6.71 0.71 2.34
C ARG A 120 -6.22 1.32 1.02
N PRO A 121 -5.23 2.24 1.02
CA PRO A 121 -4.71 2.80 -0.22
C PRO A 121 -4.09 1.70 -1.10
N PHE A 122 -3.32 0.81 -0.50
CA PHE A 122 -2.72 -0.32 -1.21
C PHE A 122 -3.77 -1.28 -1.80
N LYS A 123 -4.81 -1.65 -1.02
CA LYS A 123 -5.93 -2.47 -1.54
C LYS A 123 -6.62 -1.80 -2.72
N ALA A 124 -6.82 -0.48 -2.67
CA ALA A 124 -7.43 0.27 -3.77
C ALA A 124 -6.54 0.25 -5.03
N THR A 125 -5.21 0.39 -4.88
CA THR A 125 -4.26 0.28 -6.00
C THR A 125 -4.29 -1.12 -6.62
N ILE A 126 -4.27 -2.18 -5.81
CA ILE A 126 -4.40 -3.56 -6.29
C ILE A 126 -5.71 -3.73 -7.06
N ALA A 127 -6.84 -3.30 -6.49
CA ALA A 127 -8.15 -3.42 -7.12
C ALA A 127 -8.26 -2.67 -8.46
N ARG A 128 -7.51 -1.58 -8.63
CA ARG A 128 -7.48 -0.79 -9.87
C ARG A 128 -6.84 -1.56 -11.03
N PHE A 129 -5.76 -2.29 -10.76
CA PHE A 129 -4.94 -2.94 -11.79
C PHE A 129 -5.16 -4.45 -11.90
N ALA A 130 -5.70 -5.06 -10.85
CA ALA A 130 -6.13 -6.45 -10.82
C ALA A 130 -7.56 -6.50 -10.24
N PRO A 131 -8.59 -6.22 -11.08
CA PRO A 131 -9.99 -6.12 -10.67
C PRO A 131 -10.54 -7.37 -9.97
N GLN A 132 -9.92 -8.54 -10.16
CA GLN A 132 -10.30 -9.76 -9.44
C GLN A 132 -10.17 -9.60 -7.91
N PHE A 133 -9.27 -8.74 -7.42
CA PHE A 133 -9.07 -8.47 -5.99
C PHE A 133 -9.92 -7.30 -5.46
N SER A 134 -10.82 -6.73 -6.25
CA SER A 134 -11.61 -5.54 -5.87
C SER A 134 -12.60 -5.80 -4.74
N GLY A 135 -13.15 -7.02 -4.69
CA GLY A 135 -14.17 -7.42 -3.75
C GLY A 135 -13.67 -7.73 -2.33
N TYR A 136 -14.43 -8.60 -1.68
CA TYR A 136 -14.18 -9.13 -0.34
C TYR A 136 -14.27 -10.67 -0.35
N ALA A 137 -13.98 -11.29 -1.50
CA ALA A 137 -13.84 -12.73 -1.61
C ALA A 137 -12.48 -13.16 -1.03
N GLN A 138 -12.35 -14.44 -0.71
CA GLN A 138 -11.05 -15.03 -0.42
C GLN A 138 -10.30 -15.26 -1.73
N HIS A 139 -8.97 -15.13 -1.69
CA HIS A 139 -8.08 -15.33 -2.82
C HIS A 139 -6.85 -16.11 -2.40
N ASP A 140 -6.10 -16.62 -3.38
CA ASP A 140 -4.79 -17.20 -3.15
C ASP A 140 -3.74 -16.10 -2.93
N SER A 141 -2.94 -16.24 -1.87
CA SER A 141 -1.81 -15.33 -1.60
C SER A 141 -0.73 -15.41 -2.67
N GLN A 142 -0.54 -16.56 -3.32
CA GLN A 142 0.46 -16.74 -4.37
C GLN A 142 0.06 -15.97 -5.64
N GLU A 143 -1.23 -15.96 -5.99
CA GLU A 143 -1.74 -15.20 -7.12
C GLU A 143 -1.49 -13.69 -6.92
N LEU A 144 -1.81 -13.19 -5.71
CA LEU A 144 -1.52 -11.81 -5.35
C LEU A 144 -0.02 -11.52 -5.40
N LEU A 145 0.82 -12.44 -4.89
CA LEU A 145 2.25 -12.24 -4.85
C LEU A 145 2.82 -12.17 -6.27
N GLY A 146 2.40 -13.05 -7.18
CA GLY A 146 2.80 -12.99 -8.59
C GLY A 146 2.47 -11.65 -9.22
N PHE A 147 1.23 -11.17 -9.04
CA PHE A 147 0.81 -9.86 -9.53
C PHE A 147 1.61 -8.70 -8.92
N LEU A 148 1.82 -8.72 -7.60
CA LEU A 148 2.57 -7.68 -6.89
C LEU A 148 4.03 -7.62 -7.35
N LEU A 149 4.68 -8.78 -7.50
CA LEU A 149 6.07 -8.86 -7.92
C LEU A 149 6.25 -8.38 -9.36
N ASP A 150 5.34 -8.77 -10.26
CA ASP A 150 5.34 -8.30 -11.64
C ASP A 150 5.10 -6.80 -11.73
N GLY A 151 4.07 -6.29 -11.04
CA GLY A 151 3.76 -4.85 -11.00
C GLY A 151 4.90 -4.00 -10.43
N LEU A 152 5.52 -4.45 -9.32
CA LEU A 152 6.71 -3.78 -8.76
C LEU A 152 7.93 -3.89 -9.68
N HIS A 153 8.11 -5.03 -10.35
CA HIS A 153 9.21 -5.23 -11.29
C HIS A 153 9.08 -4.25 -12.44
N GLU A 154 7.91 -4.15 -13.07
CA GLU A 154 7.68 -3.29 -14.22
C GLU A 154 7.68 -1.80 -13.86
N ASP A 155 7.14 -1.40 -12.71
CA ASP A 155 7.23 -0.02 -12.21
C ASP A 155 8.68 0.42 -11.90
N LEU A 156 9.56 -0.52 -11.55
CA LEU A 156 10.96 -0.26 -11.17
C LEU A 156 11.97 -0.82 -12.18
N ASN A 157 11.52 -1.13 -13.40
CA ASN A 157 12.39 -1.67 -14.44
C ASN A 157 13.27 -0.56 -15.02
N ARG A 158 14.59 -0.67 -14.82
CA ARG A 158 15.61 0.25 -15.31
C ARG A 158 15.75 0.22 -16.83
N VAL A 159 15.32 -0.88 -17.47
CA VAL A 159 15.29 -0.98 -18.93
C VAL A 159 14.07 -0.23 -19.48
N LYS A 160 14.30 1.01 -19.93
CA LYS A 160 13.22 1.86 -20.50
C LYS A 160 12.78 1.43 -21.90
N LYS A 161 13.72 0.99 -22.73
CA LYS A 161 13.44 0.52 -24.09
C LYS A 161 13.79 -0.95 -24.19
N LYS A 162 12.77 -1.80 -24.10
CA LYS A 162 12.93 -3.26 -24.18
C LYS A 162 13.32 -3.64 -25.62
N PRO A 163 14.51 -4.21 -25.87
CA PRO A 163 14.85 -4.71 -27.20
C PRO A 163 13.91 -5.85 -27.58
N TYR A 164 13.46 -5.85 -28.83
CA TYR A 164 12.82 -7.04 -29.41
C TYR A 164 13.92 -8.05 -29.72
N ILE A 165 13.84 -9.21 -29.10
CA ILE A 165 14.79 -10.32 -29.29
C ILE A 165 13.94 -11.55 -29.55
N GLU A 166 14.15 -12.21 -30.69
CA GLU A 166 13.51 -13.48 -30.99
C GLU A 166 14.17 -14.58 -30.16
N ALA A 167 13.33 -15.36 -29.47
CA ALA A 167 13.80 -16.54 -28.77
C ALA A 167 14.30 -17.54 -29.82
N LYS A 168 15.56 -17.95 -29.71
CA LYS A 168 16.10 -19.04 -30.52
C LYS A 168 15.79 -20.36 -29.84
N ASP A 169 15.44 -21.36 -30.65
CA ASP A 169 15.26 -22.72 -30.17
C ASP A 169 16.58 -23.32 -29.69
N ALA A 170 16.48 -24.42 -28.95
CA ALA A 170 17.66 -25.12 -28.44
C ALA A 170 18.48 -25.71 -29.61
N ASP A 171 17.85 -26.15 -30.70
CA ASP A 171 18.49 -26.67 -31.93
C ASP A 171 19.63 -27.68 -31.69
N GLY A 172 19.53 -28.49 -30.62
CA GLY A 172 20.55 -29.47 -30.23
C GLY A 172 21.78 -28.88 -29.53
N ARG A 173 21.77 -27.59 -29.18
CA ARG A 173 22.81 -26.92 -28.40
C ARG A 173 22.80 -27.37 -26.93
N PRO A 174 23.93 -27.26 -26.22
CA PRO A 174 24.00 -27.61 -24.80
C PRO A 174 23.07 -26.74 -23.94
N ASP A 175 22.34 -27.36 -23.00
CA ASP A 175 21.41 -26.67 -22.09
C ASP A 175 22.05 -25.48 -21.37
N ALA A 176 23.31 -25.60 -20.96
CA ALA A 176 24.03 -24.52 -20.27
C ALA A 176 24.22 -23.28 -21.15
N GLU A 177 24.48 -23.46 -22.45
CA GLU A 177 24.63 -22.34 -23.39
C GLU A 177 23.28 -21.67 -23.67
N VAL A 178 22.23 -22.48 -23.88
CA VAL A 178 20.86 -21.99 -24.10
C VAL A 178 20.35 -21.24 -22.88
N ALA A 179 20.60 -21.76 -21.67
CA ALA A 179 20.23 -21.12 -20.42
C ALA A 179 20.99 -19.79 -20.22
N ALA A 180 22.29 -19.75 -20.53
CA ALA A 180 23.08 -18.52 -20.44
C ALA A 180 22.62 -17.44 -21.43
N GLU A 181 22.29 -17.82 -22.67
CA GLU A 181 21.73 -16.91 -23.68
C GLU A 181 20.35 -16.41 -23.25
N ALA A 182 19.46 -17.31 -22.81
CA ALA A 182 18.13 -16.97 -22.31
C ALA A 182 18.21 -15.99 -21.12
N TRP A 183 19.15 -16.22 -20.20
CA TRP A 183 19.39 -15.33 -19.07
C TRP A 183 19.92 -13.96 -19.49
N ALA A 184 20.83 -13.91 -20.45
CA ALA A 184 21.34 -12.66 -21.00
C ALA A 184 20.22 -11.85 -21.69
N MET A 185 19.38 -12.52 -22.49
CA MET A 185 18.21 -11.90 -23.13
C MET A 185 17.20 -11.39 -22.09
N HIS A 186 16.95 -12.17 -21.03
CA HIS A 186 16.07 -11.75 -19.94
C HIS A 186 16.59 -10.48 -19.26
N ARG A 187 17.87 -10.44 -18.85
CA ARG A 187 18.47 -9.27 -18.21
C ARG A 187 18.52 -8.03 -19.10
N ALA A 188 18.62 -8.21 -20.42
CA ALA A 188 18.58 -7.09 -21.37
C ALA A 188 17.21 -6.39 -21.41
N ARG A 189 16.15 -7.04 -20.92
CA ARG A 189 14.77 -6.52 -20.89
C ARG A 189 14.27 -6.24 -19.47
N ASN A 190 14.85 -6.89 -18.47
CA ASN A 190 14.37 -6.93 -17.10
C ASN A 190 15.54 -6.68 -16.14
N ASP A 191 15.63 -5.44 -15.65
CA ASP A 191 16.59 -5.05 -14.62
C ASP A 191 15.87 -4.22 -13.56
N SER A 192 15.58 -4.83 -12.41
CA SER A 192 15.00 -4.12 -11.27
C SER A 192 15.48 -4.69 -9.95
N ILE A 193 15.28 -3.93 -8.87
CA ILE A 193 15.57 -4.38 -7.51
C ILE A 193 14.81 -5.65 -7.12
N ILE A 194 13.59 -5.82 -7.64
CA ILE A 194 12.71 -6.95 -7.33
C ILE A 194 13.36 -8.23 -7.83
N PHE A 195 13.82 -8.20 -9.07
CA PHE A 195 14.53 -9.30 -9.68
C PHE A 195 15.84 -9.62 -8.95
N ALA A 196 16.65 -8.60 -8.67
CA ALA A 196 17.93 -8.75 -7.98
C ALA A 196 17.80 -9.32 -6.54
N THR A 197 16.67 -9.06 -5.88
CA THR A 197 16.42 -9.52 -4.51
C THR A 197 15.83 -10.94 -4.49
N ILE A 198 14.95 -11.28 -5.44
CA ILE A 198 14.17 -12.53 -5.41
C ILE A 198 14.85 -13.66 -6.16
N ILE A 199 15.63 -13.35 -7.19
CA ILE A 199 16.46 -14.33 -7.90
C ILE A 199 17.91 -14.07 -7.51
N PRO A 200 18.48 -14.83 -6.56
CA PRO A 200 19.87 -14.65 -6.18
C PRO A 200 20.74 -14.94 -7.41
N SER A 201 21.57 -13.98 -7.81
CA SER A 201 22.52 -14.10 -8.92
C SER A 201 23.47 -15.30 -8.82
N ARG A 202 23.49 -16.00 -7.66
CA ARG A 202 24.29 -17.20 -7.40
C ARG A 202 23.64 -18.52 -7.84
N LEU A 203 22.35 -18.54 -8.21
CA LEU A 203 21.64 -19.79 -8.51
C LEU A 203 21.72 -20.24 -9.98
N ILE A 204 22.26 -19.42 -10.90
CA ILE A 204 22.17 -19.68 -12.35
C ILE A 204 23.54 -20.01 -12.98
N LEU A 205 24.64 -19.97 -12.22
CA LEU A 205 26.01 -20.20 -12.74
C LEU A 205 26.80 -21.31 -12.02
N SER A 206 26.13 -22.26 -11.37
CA SER A 206 26.77 -23.48 -10.82
C SER A 206 26.28 -24.70 -11.56
#